data_AF-A0A1H0GFB4-F1
#
_entry.id   AF-A0A1H0GFB4-F1
#
_cell.length_a   1.000
_cell.length_b   1.000
_cell.length_c   1.000
_cell.angle_alpha   90.00
_cell.angle_beta   90.00
_cell.angle_gamma   90.00
#
_symmetry.space_group_name_H-M   'P 1'
#
loop_
_entity.id
_entity.type
_entity.pdbx_description
1 polymer ?
#
loop_
_entity_poly.entity_id
_entity_poly.type
_entity_poly.pdbx_seq_one_letter_code
_entity_poly.pdbx_strand_id
1 'polypeptide(L)'
;MELSEREYFAAVGTRPGMYVSRPSFLTLSAFVTGYGECAARHGAGALDGWREWLIARSGKQDSPSIWWALVLDIAFPNGWTDPSDLGPADEAHAVEALFELLDEFLARVNTA
;
A
#
# COMPACT_ATOMS: atom_id res chain seq x y z
N MET A 1 -17.02 -8.97 16.27
CA MET A 1 -15.69 -9.49 15.94
C MET A 1 -14.91 -8.34 15.35
N GLU A 2 -13.73 -8.06 15.86
CA GLU A 2 -12.81 -7.14 15.17
C GLU A 2 -12.27 -7.85 13.93
N LEU A 3 -12.13 -7.10 12.84
CA LEU A 3 -11.51 -7.59 11.61
C LEU A 3 -10.01 -7.75 11.85
N SER A 4 -9.39 -8.78 11.28
CA SER A 4 -7.93 -8.78 11.15
C SER A 4 -7.48 -7.64 10.24
N GLU A 5 -6.22 -7.21 10.38
CA GLU A 5 -5.62 -6.17 9.54
C GLU A 5 -5.75 -6.48 8.04
N ARG A 6 -5.53 -7.75 7.67
CA ARG A 6 -5.69 -8.23 6.30
C ARG A 6 -7.13 -8.09 5.80
N GLU A 7 -8.12 -8.49 6.61
CA GLU A 7 -9.54 -8.35 6.27
C GLU A 7 -9.96 -6.88 6.21
N TYR A 8 -9.39 -6.02 7.07
CA TYR A 8 -9.62 -4.58 7.05
C TYR A 8 -9.15 -3.96 5.74
N PHE A 9 -7.89 -4.18 5.33
CA PHE A 9 -7.36 -3.62 4.09
C PHE A 9 -8.03 -4.21 2.84
N ALA A 10 -8.44 -5.48 2.86
CA ALA A 10 -9.26 -6.05 1.79
C ALA A 10 -10.62 -5.32 1.64
N ALA A 11 -11.25 -4.94 2.75
CA ALA A 11 -12.48 -4.16 2.72
C ALA A 11 -12.25 -2.73 2.19
N VAL A 12 -11.12 -2.10 2.53
CA VAL A 12 -10.72 -0.79 1.99
C VAL A 12 -10.56 -0.86 0.47
N GLY A 13 -9.83 -1.86 -0.04
CA GLY A 13 -9.62 -2.04 -1.49
C GLY A 13 -10.91 -2.33 -2.26
N THR A 14 -11.86 -3.03 -1.63
CA THR A 14 -13.17 -3.32 -2.24
C THR A 14 -14.07 -2.09 -2.31
N ARG A 15 -13.96 -1.15 -1.36
CA ARG A 15 -14.85 0.01 -1.22
C ARG A 15 -14.09 1.29 -0.89
N PRO A 16 -13.13 1.72 -1.70
CA PRO A 16 -12.23 2.81 -1.34
C PRO A 16 -12.98 4.13 -1.11
N GLY A 17 -14.10 4.35 -1.82
CA GLY A 17 -14.98 5.52 -1.65
C GLY A 17 -15.60 5.67 -0.25
N MET A 18 -15.63 4.62 0.57
CA MET A 18 -16.09 4.70 1.97
C MET A 18 -15.04 5.31 2.90
N TYR A 19 -13.76 5.30 2.49
CA TYR A 19 -12.61 5.72 3.30
C TYR A 19 -12.01 7.03 2.80
N VAL A 20 -12.03 7.25 1.48
CA VAL A 20 -11.54 8.47 0.84
C VAL A 20 -12.56 9.00 -0.17
N SER A 21 -12.79 10.32 -0.18
CA SER A 21 -13.86 10.94 -0.97
C SER A 21 -13.63 10.90 -2.48
N ARG A 22 -12.37 10.85 -2.92
CA ARG A 22 -11.96 10.70 -4.32
C ARG A 22 -10.82 9.67 -4.37
N PRO A 23 -11.15 8.38 -4.50
CA PRO A 23 -10.15 7.33 -4.57
C PRO A 23 -9.16 7.56 -5.70
N SER A 24 -7.89 7.53 -5.32
CA SER A 24 -6.73 7.59 -6.18
C SER A 24 -5.58 6.85 -5.49
N PHE A 25 -4.57 6.43 -6.23
CA PHE A 25 -3.37 5.82 -5.69
C PHE A 25 -2.76 6.70 -4.59
N LEU A 26 -2.66 8.01 -4.84
CA LEU A 26 -2.12 8.96 -3.86
C LEU A 26 -3.01 9.13 -2.62
N THR A 27 -4.33 9.25 -2.79
CA THR A 27 -5.23 9.43 -1.62
C THR A 27 -5.32 8.17 -0.77
N LEU A 28 -5.30 7.00 -1.40
CA LEU A 28 -5.24 5.72 -0.71
C LEU A 28 -3.87 5.52 -0.04
N SER A 29 -2.78 5.93 -0.68
CA SER A 29 -1.46 5.90 -0.05
C SER A 29 -1.37 6.83 1.16
N ALA A 30 -1.98 8.03 1.08
CA ALA A 30 -2.08 8.93 2.22
C ALA A 30 -2.91 8.32 3.35
N PHE A 31 -4.01 7.64 3.03
CA PHE A 31 -4.82 6.91 4.01
C PHE A 31 -4.03 5.80 4.72
N VAL A 32 -3.32 4.94 3.97
CA VAL A 32 -2.47 3.87 4.52
C VAL A 32 -1.35 4.45 5.39
N THR A 33 -0.73 5.56 4.97
CA THR A 33 0.27 6.26 5.77
C THR A 33 -0.32 6.72 7.11
N GLY A 34 -1.46 7.41 7.08
CA GLY A 34 -2.13 7.87 8.30
C GLY A 34 -2.54 6.73 9.23
N TYR A 35 -2.96 5.59 8.67
CA TYR A 35 -3.23 4.37 9.43
C TYR A 35 -1.99 3.87 10.17
N GLY A 36 -0.87 3.70 9.47
CA GLY A 36 0.40 3.25 10.05
C GLY A 36 0.93 4.20 11.13
N GLU A 37 0.89 5.51 10.89
CA GLU A 37 1.31 6.52 11.87
C GLU A 37 0.44 6.50 13.14
N CYS A 38 -0.87 6.30 12.99
CA CYS A 38 -1.78 6.16 14.12
C CYS A 38 -1.45 4.91 14.94
N ALA A 39 -1.27 3.77 14.25
CA ALA A 39 -0.97 2.50 14.89
C ALA A 39 0.38 2.57 15.66
N ALA A 40 1.43 3.12 15.02
CA ALA A 40 2.74 3.31 15.63
C ALA A 40 2.70 4.17 16.90
N ARG A 41 1.89 5.25 16.91
CA ARG A 41 1.67 6.09 18.10
C ARG A 41 1.09 5.31 19.29
N HIS A 42 0.34 4.24 19.03
CA HIS A 42 -0.32 3.42 20.03
C HIS A 42 0.38 2.08 20.30
N GLY A 43 1.58 1.86 19.73
CA GLY A 43 2.39 0.67 19.95
C GLY A 43 1.89 -0.59 19.22
N ALA A 44 1.03 -0.42 18.21
CA ALA A 44 0.55 -1.49 17.34
C ALA A 44 1.10 -1.25 15.92
N GLY A 45 1.86 -2.18 15.37
CA GLY A 45 2.60 -1.95 14.12
C GLY A 45 2.24 -2.93 13.02
N ALA A 46 0.97 -2.97 12.59
CA ALA A 46 0.56 -3.89 11.53
C ALA A 46 1.34 -3.69 10.21
N LEU A 47 1.87 -2.49 9.99
CA LEU A 47 2.69 -2.11 8.85
C LEU A 47 4.19 -2.00 9.18
N ASP A 48 4.63 -2.50 10.33
CA ASP A 48 6.06 -2.52 10.69
C ASP A 48 6.83 -3.41 9.72
N GLY A 49 7.87 -2.85 9.10
CA GLY A 49 8.66 -3.55 8.08
C GLY A 49 8.02 -3.57 6.69
N TRP A 50 6.89 -2.87 6.47
CA TRP A 50 6.22 -2.77 5.16
C TRP A 50 7.16 -2.26 4.07
N ARG A 51 7.89 -1.17 4.34
CA ARG A 51 8.82 -0.57 3.39
C ARG A 51 9.97 -1.53 3.08
N GLU A 52 10.56 -2.14 4.10
CA GLU A 52 11.68 -3.08 3.96
C GLU A 52 11.25 -4.32 3.16
N TRP A 53 10.02 -4.79 3.39
CA TRP A 53 9.44 -5.86 2.60
C TRP A 53 9.25 -5.47 1.13
N LEU A 54 8.78 -4.26 0.84
CA LEU A 54 8.66 -3.75 -0.54
C LEU A 54 10.02 -3.64 -1.24
N ILE A 55 11.07 -3.20 -0.53
CA ILE A 55 12.44 -3.17 -1.07
C ILE A 55 12.85 -4.58 -1.50
N ALA A 56 12.70 -5.56 -0.60
CA ALA A 56 13.01 -6.95 -0.91
C ALA A 56 12.15 -7.51 -2.07
N ARG A 57 10.86 -7.18 -2.10
CA ARG A 57 9.91 -7.60 -3.16
C ARG A 57 10.24 -7.00 -4.52
N SER A 58 10.73 -5.76 -4.55
CA SER A 58 11.10 -5.05 -5.78
C SER A 58 12.40 -5.53 -6.42
N GLY A 59 13.20 -6.33 -5.70
CA GLY A 59 14.53 -6.76 -6.15
C GLY A 59 15.59 -5.65 -6.18
N LYS A 60 15.24 -4.42 -5.78
CA LYS A 60 16.16 -3.29 -5.65
C LYS A 60 16.81 -3.35 -4.27
N GLN A 61 18.09 -3.73 -4.20
CA GLN A 61 18.84 -3.64 -2.94
C GLN A 61 19.07 -2.15 -2.61
N ASP A 62 18.72 -1.72 -1.40
CA ASP A 62 18.95 -0.38 -0.86
C ASP A 62 18.30 0.79 -1.64
N SER A 63 17.00 0.70 -1.91
CA SER A 63 16.25 1.81 -2.50
C SER A 63 16.00 2.95 -1.49
N PRO A 64 16.37 4.21 -1.81
CA PRO A 64 16.04 5.38 -0.99
C PRO A 64 14.57 5.79 -1.12
N SER A 65 13.80 5.13 -1.99
CA SER A 65 12.40 5.43 -2.23
C SER A 65 11.54 5.25 -0.98
N ILE A 66 10.54 6.10 -0.88
CA ILE A 66 9.42 5.95 0.06
C ILE A 66 8.51 4.82 -0.40
N TRP A 67 7.75 4.25 0.53
CA TRP A 67 7.05 2.99 0.32
C TRP A 67 6.06 3.04 -0.86
N TRP A 68 5.33 4.14 -1.08
CA TRP A 68 4.37 4.21 -2.19
C TRP A 68 5.08 4.29 -3.54
N ALA A 69 6.27 4.88 -3.61
CA ALA A 69 7.08 4.87 -4.83
C ALA A 69 7.60 3.46 -5.14
N LEU A 70 7.89 2.65 -4.11
CA LEU A 70 8.22 1.23 -4.29
C LEU A 70 7.03 0.41 -4.82
N VAL A 71 5.80 0.74 -4.42
CA VAL A 71 4.60 0.12 -5.00
C VAL A 71 4.52 0.42 -6.50
N LEU A 72 4.74 1.67 -6.90
CA LEU A 72 4.74 2.05 -8.33
C LEU A 72 5.91 1.41 -9.09
N ASP A 73 7.08 1.29 -8.48
CA ASP A 73 8.22 0.59 -9.07
C ASP A 73 7.91 -0.90 -9.35
N ILE A 74 7.13 -1.54 -8.49
CA ILE A 74 6.68 -2.92 -8.66
C ILE A 74 5.56 -3.00 -9.71
N ALA A 75 4.58 -2.09 -9.65
CA ALA A 75 3.43 -2.05 -10.56
C ALA A 75 3.83 -1.70 -12.00
N PHE A 76 4.85 -0.86 -12.18
CA PHE A 76 5.34 -0.38 -13.47
C PHE A 76 6.84 -0.63 -13.63
N PRO A 77 7.26 -1.87 -13.94
CA PRO A 77 8.69 -2.21 -14.10
C PRO A 77 9.41 -1.43 -15.20
N ASN A 78 8.65 -0.90 -16.18
CA ASN A 78 9.16 -0.10 -17.28
C ASN A 78 9.22 1.41 -16.98
N GLY A 79 8.89 1.80 -15.73
CA GLY A 79 8.82 3.18 -15.29
C GLY A 79 7.40 3.75 -15.27
N TRP A 80 7.23 4.81 -14.50
CA TRP A 80 5.98 5.53 -14.27
C TRP A 80 6.27 7.05 -14.26
N THR A 81 5.25 7.87 -14.53
CA THR A 81 5.34 9.35 -14.53
C THR A 81 5.02 9.92 -13.15
N ASP A 82 4.75 11.23 -12.99
CA ASP A 82 4.23 11.72 -11.72
C ASP A 82 2.92 10.97 -11.35
N PRO A 83 2.71 10.51 -10.09
CA PRO A 83 1.49 9.78 -9.74
C PRO A 83 0.23 10.63 -9.89
N SER A 84 0.35 11.95 -9.90
CA SER A 84 -0.78 12.87 -10.16
C SER A 84 -1.19 12.95 -11.64
N ASP A 85 -0.33 12.46 -12.53
CA ASP A 85 -0.53 12.44 -13.98
C ASP A 85 -0.96 11.07 -14.52
N LEU A 86 -1.19 10.07 -13.66
CA LEU A 86 -1.60 8.73 -14.07
C LEU A 86 -2.94 8.76 -14.82
N GLY A 87 -2.99 8.09 -15.96
CA GLY A 87 -4.23 7.88 -16.70
C GLY A 87 -5.16 6.93 -15.93
N PRO A 88 -6.47 6.90 -16.23
CA PRO A 88 -7.43 6.08 -15.47
C PRO A 88 -7.10 4.58 -15.39
N ALA A 89 -6.47 4.02 -16.43
CA ALA A 89 -6.07 2.62 -16.46
C ALA A 89 -4.86 2.36 -15.55
N ASP A 90 -3.83 3.22 -15.63
CA ASP A 90 -2.65 3.12 -14.78
C ASP A 90 -3.00 3.41 -13.31
N GLU A 91 -3.92 4.34 -13.08
CA GLU A 91 -4.46 4.63 -11.76
C GLU A 91 -5.14 3.41 -11.12
N ALA A 92 -6.00 2.73 -11.89
CA ALA A 92 -6.66 1.50 -11.44
C ALA A 92 -5.64 0.38 -11.15
N HIS A 93 -4.66 0.21 -12.05
CA HIS A 93 -3.59 -0.77 -11.89
C HIS A 93 -2.71 -0.49 -10.66
N ALA A 94 -2.37 0.77 -10.41
CA ALA A 94 -1.59 1.18 -9.24
C ALA A 94 -2.35 0.92 -7.93
N VAL A 95 -3.65 1.18 -7.92
CA VAL A 95 -4.52 0.90 -6.75
C VAL A 95 -4.66 -0.60 -6.53
N GLU A 96 -4.86 -1.39 -7.58
CA GLU A 96 -4.91 -2.85 -7.50
C GLU A 96 -3.60 -3.40 -6.91
N ALA A 97 -2.46 -3.01 -7.48
CA ALA A 97 -1.14 -3.41 -7.00
C ALA A 97 -0.90 -3.03 -5.52
N LEU A 98 -1.36 -1.85 -5.08
CA LEU A 98 -1.28 -1.44 -3.68
C LEU A 98 -1.97 -2.44 -2.75
N PHE A 99 -3.21 -2.82 -3.06
CA PHE A 99 -3.99 -3.71 -2.20
C PHE A 99 -3.55 -5.17 -2.30
N GLU A 100 -3.08 -5.63 -3.46
CA GLU A 100 -2.46 -6.95 -3.59
C GLU A 100 -1.18 -7.07 -2.75
N LEU A 101 -0.31 -6.07 -2.80
CA LEU A 101 0.93 -6.08 -2.01
C LEU A 101 0.65 -6.00 -0.51
N LEU A 102 -0.36 -5.22 -0.09
CA LEU A 102 -0.80 -5.20 1.31
C LEU A 102 -1.35 -6.56 1.75
N ASP A 103 -2.14 -7.23 0.91
CA ASP A 103 -2.65 -8.58 1.20
C ASP A 103 -1.50 -9.59 1.36
N GLU A 104 -0.54 -9.60 0.41
CA GLU A 104 0.64 -10.47 0.47
C GLU A 104 1.46 -10.24 1.75
N PHE A 105 1.71 -8.98 2.11
CA PHE A 105 2.49 -8.64 3.29
C PHE A 105 1.78 -9.05 4.59
N LEU A 106 0.50 -8.72 4.73
CA LEU A 106 -0.28 -9.02 5.94
C LEU A 106 -0.58 -10.51 6.09
N ALA A 107 -0.66 -11.26 4.98
CA ALA A 107 -0.73 -12.72 5.03
C ALA A 107 0.52 -13.33 5.69
N ARG A 108 1.71 -12.75 5.46
CA ARG A 108 2.96 -13.23 6.04
C ARG A 108 3.07 -12.89 7.53
N VAL A 109 2.71 -11.67 7.91
CA VAL A 109 2.78 -11.19 9.31
C VAL A 109 1.87 -12.01 10.22
N ASN A 110 0.70 -12.45 9.74
CA ASN A 110 -0.23 -13.30 10.49
C ASN A 110 0.20 -14.78 10.65
N THR A 111 1.38 -15.16 10.15
CA THR A 111 1.94 -16.53 10.27
C THR A 111 3.21 -16.62 11.12
N ALA A 112 3.68 -15.51 11.69
CA ALA A 112 4.83 -15.42 12.60
C ALA A 112 4.38 -15.37 14.06
#